data_AF-A0A3N5XVV5-F1
#
_entry.id   AF-A0A3N5XVV5-F1
#
_cell.length_a   1.000
_cell.length_b   1.000
_cell.length_c   1.000
_cell.angle_alpha   90.00
_cell.angle_beta   90.00
_cell.angle_gamma   90.00
#
_symmetry.space_group_name_H-M   'P 1'
#
loop_
_entity.id
_entity.type
_entity.pdbx_description
1 polymer ?
#
loop_
_entity_poly.entity_id
_entity_poly.type
_entity_poly.pdbx_seq_one_letter_code
_entity_poly.pdbx_strand_id
1 'polypeptide(L)'
;MHNDLQRDSSCSDPVLEYTWQYRGGGRPGRQEFANAIQQAEDMIYRSVKFSAAPRWFTDEVNISQTKRINSWGGFGFRTNSFHLIEPGVERLDYLLNAPLTYEDADGDGYKDTCIVGSFITTVTDPNQIAVFMPGYGTDPAYEIRPLRVKLALDGVCEIAFPRHLAVRPDLQERLDAAGIDGMDDANFLLEVDIYRRYSDPRSAVEIEWACGRCGDCTVCQTSTATGCMLIQNPRNGLVYVQPARWQSDEYLSNGGQWVPENCLWVTSPVRIKLNYRAGFTDSRVARKLCDMAPELERAVAFLALSYLDRDWLTCEQIRNLQAHWRFDLAKSESTAAQSSSFTMDEGLFRCPFGTTRAALYAWRVIQPLMVGEAVLNI
;
A
#
# COMPACT_ATOMS: atom_id res chain seq x y z
N MET A 1 39.58 -6.02 7.82
CA MET A 1 39.43 -6.44 6.41
C MET A 1 38.71 -7.77 6.40
N HIS A 2 37.39 -7.72 6.53
CA HIS A 2 36.52 -8.90 6.43
C HIS A 2 36.19 -9.11 4.95
N ASN A 3 36.59 -10.25 4.40
CA ASN A 3 36.20 -10.74 3.09
C ASN A 3 34.87 -11.51 3.22
N ASP A 4 33.82 -10.87 3.75
CA ASP A 4 32.49 -11.52 3.91
C ASP A 4 31.59 -11.39 2.67
N LEU A 5 32.04 -10.67 1.64
CA LEU A 5 31.48 -10.80 0.30
C LEU A 5 32.01 -12.11 -0.32
N GLN A 6 31.46 -13.25 0.10
CA GLN A 6 31.75 -14.56 -0.49
C GLN A 6 31.39 -14.56 -1.99
N ARG A 7 32.39 -14.24 -2.83
CA ARG A 7 32.30 -14.26 -4.29
C ARG A 7 31.89 -15.63 -4.87
N ASP A 8 32.05 -16.70 -4.11
CA ASP A 8 31.77 -18.08 -4.51
C ASP A 8 30.75 -18.80 -3.61
N SER A 9 29.85 -18.07 -2.94
CA SER A 9 28.70 -18.74 -2.33
C SER A 9 27.75 -19.23 -3.43
N SER A 10 27.26 -20.46 -3.34
CA SER A 10 26.26 -21.07 -4.25
C SER A 10 24.88 -20.39 -4.23
N CYS A 11 24.83 -19.17 -3.67
CA CYS A 11 23.68 -18.30 -3.47
C CYS A 11 23.79 -17.00 -4.30
N SER A 12 24.78 -16.87 -5.19
CA SER A 12 25.10 -15.61 -5.88
C SER A 12 24.27 -15.31 -7.13
N ASP A 13 23.28 -16.15 -7.44
CA ASP A 13 22.46 -15.92 -8.63
C ASP A 13 21.58 -14.68 -8.45
N PRO A 14 21.66 -13.70 -9.37
CA PRO A 14 20.89 -12.48 -9.25
C PRO A 14 19.40 -12.74 -9.46
N VAL A 15 18.58 -11.97 -8.74
CA VAL A 15 17.15 -11.85 -9.03
C VAL A 15 16.97 -10.81 -10.13
N LEU A 16 16.59 -11.27 -11.33
CA LEU A 16 16.37 -10.42 -12.51
C LEU A 16 14.95 -9.84 -12.48
N GLU A 17 14.68 -8.82 -13.29
CA GLU A 17 13.39 -8.12 -13.29
C GLU A 17 12.25 -9.04 -13.75
N TYR A 18 12.49 -9.77 -14.85
CA TYR A 18 11.51 -10.65 -15.47
C TYR A 18 12.02 -12.09 -15.59
N THR A 19 11.09 -13.04 -15.53
CA THR A 19 11.38 -14.48 -15.66
C THR A 19 12.01 -14.86 -17.00
N TRP A 20 11.65 -14.16 -18.08
CA TRP A 20 12.21 -14.43 -19.42
C TRP A 20 13.68 -14.01 -19.54
N GLN A 21 14.20 -13.17 -18.65
CA GLN A 21 15.61 -12.77 -18.65
C GLN A 21 16.54 -13.92 -18.23
N TYR A 22 16.01 -14.94 -17.55
CA TYR A 22 16.77 -16.16 -17.27
C TYR A 22 16.87 -17.02 -18.52
N ARG A 23 18.10 -17.40 -18.92
CA ARG A 23 18.37 -18.26 -20.09
C ARG A 23 17.71 -19.65 -20.06
N GLY A 24 17.08 -20.04 -18.95
CA GLY A 24 16.30 -21.29 -18.82
C GLY A 24 14.85 -21.10 -18.37
N GLY A 25 14.35 -19.87 -18.22
CA GLY A 25 12.96 -19.57 -17.86
C GLY A 25 12.45 -20.17 -16.53
N GLY A 26 13.35 -20.67 -15.68
CA GLY A 26 12.98 -21.52 -14.54
C GLY A 26 12.82 -20.82 -13.19
N ARG A 27 12.98 -19.49 -13.12
CA ARG A 27 13.02 -18.75 -11.85
C ARG A 27 12.14 -17.51 -11.89
N PRO A 28 11.43 -17.19 -10.80
CA PRO A 28 10.65 -15.97 -10.71
C PRO A 28 11.54 -14.73 -10.70
N GLY A 29 11.18 -13.75 -11.53
CA GLY A 29 11.76 -12.40 -11.50
C GLY A 29 11.09 -11.47 -10.47
N ARG A 30 11.63 -10.26 -10.31
CA ARG A 30 11.08 -9.19 -9.44
C ARG A 30 9.62 -8.89 -9.71
N GLN A 31 9.21 -8.85 -10.97
CA GLN A 31 7.81 -8.65 -11.34
C GLN A 31 6.89 -9.77 -10.81
N GLU A 32 7.35 -11.02 -10.79
CA GLU A 32 6.55 -12.12 -10.23
C GLU A 32 6.43 -12.03 -8.71
N PHE A 33 7.48 -11.59 -8.01
CA PHE A 33 7.37 -11.28 -6.57
C PHE A 33 6.40 -10.12 -6.32
N ALA A 34 6.49 -9.05 -7.11
CA ALA A 34 5.57 -7.92 -6.99
C ALA A 34 4.11 -8.36 -7.19
N ASN A 35 3.85 -9.17 -8.23
CA ASN A 35 2.53 -9.73 -8.49
C ASN A 35 2.05 -10.65 -7.34
N ALA A 36 2.93 -11.50 -6.80
CA ALA A 36 2.59 -12.38 -5.68
C ALA A 36 2.30 -11.60 -4.39
N ILE A 37 3.05 -10.53 -4.12
CA ILE A 37 2.81 -9.60 -3.00
C ILE A 37 1.46 -8.90 -3.19
N GLN A 38 1.19 -8.36 -4.38
CA GLN A 38 -0.08 -7.72 -4.70
C GLN A 38 -1.25 -8.69 -4.53
N GLN A 39 -1.11 -9.94 -5.00
CA GLN A 39 -2.11 -10.99 -4.83
C GLN A 39 -2.37 -11.29 -3.34
N ALA A 40 -1.33 -11.33 -2.52
CA ALA A 40 -1.44 -11.51 -1.07
C ALA A 40 -2.17 -10.34 -0.40
N GLU A 41 -1.80 -9.10 -0.72
CA GLU A 41 -2.47 -7.91 -0.20
C GLU A 41 -3.95 -7.85 -0.61
N ASP A 42 -4.26 -8.16 -1.87
CA ASP A 42 -5.64 -8.21 -2.37
C ASP A 42 -6.46 -9.30 -1.69
N MET A 43 -5.87 -10.47 -1.46
CA MET A 43 -6.54 -11.57 -0.77
C MET A 43 -6.87 -11.19 0.68
N ILE A 44 -5.93 -10.57 1.38
CA ILE A 44 -6.13 -10.01 2.72
C ILE A 44 -7.25 -8.99 2.68
N TYR A 45 -7.16 -7.98 1.81
CA TYR A 45 -8.17 -6.93 1.66
C TYR A 45 -9.57 -7.50 1.40
N ARG A 46 -9.71 -8.48 0.50
CA ARG A 46 -11.01 -9.11 0.19
C ARG A 46 -11.63 -9.79 1.42
N SER A 47 -10.79 -10.39 2.26
CA SER A 47 -11.19 -11.18 3.42
C SER A 47 -11.52 -10.33 4.64
N VAL A 48 -10.69 -9.32 4.95
CA VAL A 48 -10.86 -8.50 6.17
C VAL A 48 -11.40 -7.11 5.93
N LYS A 49 -11.58 -6.73 4.66
CA LYS A 49 -12.05 -5.40 4.22
C LYS A 49 -11.17 -4.25 4.66
N PHE A 50 -9.89 -4.45 4.96
CA PHE A 50 -8.92 -3.36 5.09
C PHE A 50 -7.60 -3.71 4.40
N SER A 51 -6.90 -2.71 3.90
CA SER A 51 -5.60 -2.89 3.27
C SER A 51 -4.48 -3.03 4.31
N ALA A 52 -3.55 -3.95 4.08
CA ALA A 52 -2.45 -4.24 5.00
C ALA A 52 -1.55 -3.02 5.21
N ALA A 53 -1.20 -2.34 4.11
CA ALA A 53 -0.65 -0.98 4.13
C ALA A 53 -1.76 0.03 3.77
N PRO A 54 -1.75 1.25 4.34
CA PRO A 54 -2.73 2.24 3.95
C PRO A 54 -2.60 2.68 2.50
N ARG A 55 -3.73 2.78 1.80
CA ARG A 55 -3.80 3.22 0.41
C ARG A 55 -4.99 4.14 0.16
N TRP A 56 -4.95 4.81 -0.98
CA TRP A 56 -6.05 5.64 -1.46
C TRP A 56 -7.08 4.80 -2.20
N PHE A 57 -8.35 5.07 -1.90
CA PHE A 57 -9.51 4.56 -2.60
C PHE A 57 -10.15 5.73 -3.32
N THR A 58 -10.23 5.63 -4.64
CA THR A 58 -10.86 6.64 -5.49
C THR A 58 -12.14 6.10 -6.11
N ASP A 59 -13.12 6.98 -6.27
CA ASP A 59 -14.42 6.73 -6.90
C ASP A 59 -15.15 5.51 -6.33
N GLU A 60 -15.10 5.30 -5.01
CA GLU A 60 -15.90 4.25 -4.40
C GLU A 60 -17.38 4.61 -4.50
N VAL A 61 -18.09 3.86 -5.34
CA VAL A 61 -19.51 4.05 -5.58
C VAL A 61 -20.34 3.29 -4.56
N ASN A 62 -21.14 4.02 -3.79
CA ASN A 62 -22.20 3.45 -2.96
C ASN A 62 -23.58 3.73 -3.62
N ILE A 63 -24.28 2.65 -3.98
CA ILE A 63 -25.65 2.74 -4.52
C ILE A 63 -26.61 2.78 -3.35
N SER A 64 -27.35 3.87 -3.27
CA SER A 64 -28.15 4.26 -2.10
C SER A 64 -29.20 3.22 -1.70
N GLN A 65 -28.96 2.51 -0.60
CA GLN A 65 -30.00 2.06 0.34
C GLN A 65 -30.02 2.99 1.56
N THR A 66 -29.87 4.30 1.34
CA THR A 66 -29.60 5.24 2.42
C THR A 66 -30.79 5.43 3.34
N LYS A 67 -30.55 5.31 4.64
CA LYS A 67 -31.45 5.83 5.66
C LYS A 67 -30.95 7.22 6.03
N ARG A 68 -31.76 8.25 5.80
CA ARG A 68 -31.46 9.61 6.27
C ARG A 68 -31.27 9.56 7.78
N ILE A 69 -30.09 9.95 8.27
CA ILE A 69 -29.73 9.74 9.68
C ILE A 69 -30.31 10.85 10.56
N ASN A 70 -30.49 12.05 10.03
CA ASN A 70 -31.02 13.17 10.79
C ASN A 70 -31.80 14.18 9.94
N SER A 71 -32.48 15.10 10.62
CA SER A 71 -33.19 16.23 10.02
C SER A 71 -32.27 17.21 9.28
N TRP A 72 -30.97 17.25 9.63
CA TRP A 72 -29.96 18.15 9.07
C TRP A 72 -29.48 17.78 7.66
N GLY A 73 -30.00 16.69 7.08
CA GLY A 73 -29.84 16.40 5.65
C GLY A 73 -28.55 15.68 5.28
N GLY A 74 -27.78 15.19 6.24
CA GLY A 74 -26.67 14.29 5.93
C GLY A 74 -27.07 12.83 5.94
N PHE A 75 -26.18 12.04 5.35
CA PHE A 75 -26.38 10.65 5.03
C PHE A 75 -25.21 9.87 5.61
N GLY A 76 -25.47 8.78 6.32
CA GLY A 76 -24.38 7.90 6.75
C GLY A 76 -24.21 6.72 5.83
N PHE A 77 -22.96 6.34 5.65
CA PHE A 77 -22.53 5.24 4.80
C PHE A 77 -21.56 4.37 5.55
N ARG A 78 -21.53 3.11 5.11
CA ARG A 78 -20.38 2.25 5.35
C ARG A 78 -19.58 2.19 4.05
N THR A 79 -18.30 2.50 4.14
CA THR A 79 -17.33 2.30 3.06
C THR A 79 -17.03 0.81 2.88
N ASN A 80 -16.57 0.42 1.69
CA ASN A 80 -16.13 -0.94 1.42
C ASN A 80 -14.83 -1.28 2.15
N SER A 81 -14.01 -0.27 2.48
CA SER A 81 -12.82 -0.44 3.31
C SER A 81 -13.06 0.01 4.76
N PHE A 82 -12.55 -0.78 5.69
CA PHE A 82 -12.38 -0.50 7.11
C PHE A 82 -11.07 0.22 7.36
N HIS A 83 -10.87 0.65 8.61
CA HIS A 83 -9.73 1.46 9.04
C HIS A 83 -9.56 2.74 8.21
N LEU A 84 -10.62 3.55 8.16
CA LEU A 84 -10.57 4.86 7.53
C LEU A 84 -9.60 5.78 8.27
N ILE A 85 -8.80 6.51 7.50
CA ILE A 85 -7.76 7.42 8.01
C ILE A 85 -8.20 8.85 7.78
N GLU A 86 -8.38 9.22 6.50
CA GLU A 86 -8.67 10.60 6.11
C GLU A 86 -9.55 10.64 4.84
N PRO A 87 -10.47 11.61 4.74
CA PRO A 87 -11.22 11.89 3.52
C PRO A 87 -10.37 12.65 2.51
N GLY A 88 -10.58 12.40 1.21
CA GLY A 88 -9.98 13.15 0.11
C GLY A 88 -9.31 12.30 -0.95
N VAL A 89 -8.78 12.97 -1.95
CA VAL A 89 -7.98 12.36 -3.02
C VAL A 89 -6.50 12.64 -2.75
N GLU A 90 -5.62 11.71 -3.12
CA GLU A 90 -4.19 11.93 -3.06
C GLU A 90 -3.77 13.12 -3.93
N ARG A 91 -2.96 14.01 -3.35
CA ARG A 91 -2.20 15.03 -4.08
C ARG A 91 -0.71 14.86 -3.83
N LEU A 92 0.05 15.08 -4.89
CA LEU A 92 1.50 15.07 -4.90
C LEU A 92 1.98 16.41 -5.44
N ASP A 93 2.54 17.25 -4.57
CA ASP A 93 3.15 18.52 -4.95
C ASP A 93 4.66 18.33 -5.01
N TYR A 94 5.27 18.63 -6.15
CA TYR A 94 6.72 18.56 -6.32
C TYR A 94 7.43 19.52 -5.37
N LEU A 95 8.45 19.04 -4.65
CA LEU A 95 9.29 19.85 -3.78
C LEU A 95 10.60 20.21 -4.47
N LEU A 96 11.42 19.21 -4.81
CA LEU A 96 12.74 19.38 -5.43
C LEU A 96 13.32 18.04 -5.90
N ASN A 97 14.41 18.12 -6.67
CA ASN A 97 15.30 17.00 -6.97
C ASN A 97 16.49 17.06 -6.01
N ALA A 98 16.79 15.95 -5.34
CA ALA A 98 17.85 15.87 -4.37
C ALA A 98 18.92 14.87 -4.80
N PRO A 99 20.22 15.20 -4.63
CA PRO A 99 21.29 14.26 -4.92
C PRO A 99 21.30 13.11 -3.90
N LEU A 100 21.72 11.93 -4.35
CA LEU A 100 21.95 10.76 -3.52
C LEU A 100 23.43 10.61 -3.19
N THR A 101 23.71 10.22 -1.96
CA THR A 101 25.01 9.68 -1.54
C THR A 101 24.83 8.28 -1.00
N TYR A 102 25.85 7.45 -1.14
CA TYR A 102 25.83 6.06 -0.70
C TYR A 102 26.78 5.90 0.49
N GLU A 103 26.29 5.33 1.58
CA GLU A 103 27.05 5.06 2.78
C GLU A 103 27.07 3.56 3.10
N ASP A 104 28.16 3.14 3.71
CA ASP A 104 28.34 1.83 4.33
C ASP A 104 28.09 2.02 5.82
N ALA A 105 26.88 1.62 6.27
CA ALA A 105 26.42 1.90 7.63
C ALA A 105 27.02 0.95 8.68
N ASP A 106 27.50 -0.23 8.28
CA ASP A 106 28.01 -1.27 9.19
C ASP A 106 29.53 -1.50 9.07
N GLY A 107 30.18 -0.92 8.07
CA GLY A 107 31.62 -0.95 7.86
C GLY A 107 32.12 -2.24 7.20
N ASP A 108 31.25 -3.01 6.53
CA ASP A 108 31.62 -4.25 5.85
C ASP A 108 32.26 -4.02 4.46
N GLY A 109 32.29 -2.78 3.99
CA GLY A 109 32.83 -2.35 2.70
C GLY A 109 31.77 -2.24 1.60
N TYR A 110 30.53 -2.68 1.84
CA TYR A 110 29.40 -2.55 0.95
C TYR A 110 28.54 -1.35 1.38
N LYS A 111 28.36 -0.39 0.47
CA LYS A 111 27.54 0.78 0.74
C LYS A 111 26.05 0.43 0.63
N ASP A 112 25.45 -0.11 1.68
CA ASP A 112 24.10 -0.65 1.68
C ASP A 112 22.97 0.40 1.75
N THR A 113 23.31 1.64 2.10
CA THR A 113 22.34 2.69 2.42
C THR A 113 22.46 3.88 1.48
N CYS A 114 21.32 4.30 0.89
CA CYS A 114 21.17 5.59 0.23
C CYS A 114 20.80 6.66 1.25
N ILE A 115 21.49 7.79 1.18
CA ILE A 115 21.17 9.03 1.89
C ILE A 115 20.82 10.09 0.85
N VAL A 116 19.63 10.66 0.97
CA VAL A 116 19.23 11.84 0.21
C VAL A 116 19.86 13.05 0.88
N GLY A 117 20.54 13.90 0.11
CA GLY A 117 21.16 15.12 0.63
C GLY A 117 20.17 15.97 1.43
N SER A 118 20.62 16.54 2.56
CA SER A 118 19.74 17.30 3.44
C SER A 118 19.18 18.55 2.75
N PHE A 119 17.90 18.81 2.97
CA PHE A 119 17.21 19.97 2.39
C PHE A 119 16.20 20.57 3.37
N ILE A 120 15.90 21.86 3.20
CA ILE A 120 14.92 22.56 4.04
C ILE A 120 13.54 22.42 3.42
N THR A 121 12.55 22.05 4.22
CA THR A 121 11.15 21.93 3.81
C THR A 121 10.20 22.56 4.83
N THR A 122 9.02 22.97 4.38
CA THR A 122 7.92 23.42 5.25
C THR A 122 7.02 22.26 5.69
N VAL A 123 7.23 21.07 5.14
CA VAL A 123 6.48 19.86 5.51
C VAL A 123 6.90 19.41 6.92
N THR A 124 5.93 19.30 7.82
CA THR A 124 6.16 18.94 9.23
C THR A 124 5.83 17.49 9.57
N ASP A 125 5.21 16.75 8.65
CA ASP A 125 4.81 15.36 8.84
C ASP A 125 5.63 14.43 7.92
N PRO A 126 6.42 13.48 8.46
CA PRO A 126 7.20 12.55 7.64
C PRO A 126 6.33 11.61 6.78
N ASN A 127 5.04 11.44 7.11
CA ASN A 127 4.09 10.69 6.28
C ASN A 127 3.72 11.43 4.98
N GLN A 128 3.98 12.74 4.92
CA GLN A 128 3.71 13.57 3.75
C GLN A 128 4.90 13.66 2.80
N ILE A 129 6.05 13.04 3.10
CA ILE A 129 7.18 13.00 2.17
C ILE A 129 7.11 11.73 1.34
N ALA A 130 7.14 11.86 0.01
CA ALA A 130 7.24 10.75 -0.93
C ALA A 130 8.45 10.95 -1.85
N VAL A 131 9.08 9.85 -2.24
CA VAL A 131 10.28 9.87 -3.09
C VAL A 131 10.02 8.99 -4.30
N PHE A 132 10.29 9.52 -5.48
CA PHE A 132 10.10 8.84 -6.76
C PHE A 132 11.42 8.79 -7.53
N MET A 133 11.54 7.79 -8.41
CA MET A 133 12.65 7.75 -9.35
C MET A 133 12.57 8.93 -10.33
N PRO A 134 13.70 9.56 -10.67
CA PRO A 134 13.69 10.76 -11.51
C PRO A 134 13.20 10.45 -12.92
N GLY A 135 12.39 11.36 -13.47
CA GLY A 135 11.88 11.27 -14.85
C GLY A 135 10.59 10.45 -15.03
N TYR A 136 10.09 9.81 -13.97
CA TYR A 136 8.83 9.04 -13.99
C TYR A 136 7.64 9.80 -13.36
N GLY A 137 7.88 11.01 -12.85
CA GLY A 137 6.85 11.85 -12.26
C GLY A 137 6.26 11.23 -10.99
N THR A 138 4.92 11.13 -10.96
CA THR A 138 4.17 10.62 -9.79
C THR A 138 3.59 9.23 -10.00
N ASP A 139 4.14 8.44 -10.93
CA ASP A 139 3.68 7.07 -11.16
C ASP A 139 3.99 6.19 -9.93
N PRO A 140 2.98 5.59 -9.28
CA PRO A 140 3.17 4.74 -8.11
C PRO A 140 4.10 3.53 -8.34
N ALA A 141 4.28 3.08 -9.59
CA ALA A 141 5.21 1.99 -9.92
C ALA A 141 6.68 2.36 -9.66
N TYR A 142 7.00 3.65 -9.69
CA TYR A 142 8.36 4.19 -9.51
C TYR A 142 8.54 4.90 -8.16
N GLU A 143 7.59 4.73 -7.22
CA GLU A 143 7.74 5.23 -5.86
C GLU A 143 8.75 4.37 -5.07
N ILE A 144 9.75 5.02 -4.48
CA ILE A 144 10.76 4.37 -3.65
C ILE A 144 10.19 4.14 -2.24
N ARG A 145 10.01 2.87 -1.86
CA ARG A 145 9.52 2.47 -0.54
C ARG A 145 10.22 1.18 -0.06
N PRO A 146 10.46 1.02 1.26
CA PRO A 146 10.16 1.94 2.36
C PRO A 146 11.20 3.07 2.52
N LEU A 147 10.85 4.14 3.26
CA LEU A 147 11.72 5.28 3.53
C LEU A 147 11.89 5.52 5.04
N ARG A 148 13.11 5.87 5.46
CA ARG A 148 13.39 6.44 6.79
C ARG A 148 13.47 7.96 6.66
N VAL A 149 12.49 8.68 7.19
CA VAL A 149 12.44 10.15 7.12
C VAL A 149 12.63 10.72 8.53
N LYS A 150 13.58 11.64 8.67
CA LYS A 150 13.78 12.45 9.87
C LYS A 150 13.53 13.92 9.52
N LEU A 151 12.75 14.61 10.36
CA LEU A 151 12.51 16.05 10.25
C LEU A 151 13.02 16.70 11.53
N ALA A 152 13.97 17.62 11.37
CA ALA A 152 14.50 18.44 12.46
C ALA A 152 13.61 19.68 12.69
N LEU A 153 13.75 20.32 13.87
CA LEU A 153 12.93 21.47 14.28
C LEU A 153 13.14 22.72 13.41
N ASP A 154 14.28 22.82 12.74
CA ASP A 154 14.64 23.89 11.80
C ASP A 154 14.11 23.64 10.37
N GLY A 155 13.34 22.57 10.16
CA GLY A 155 12.78 22.19 8.86
C GLY A 155 13.75 21.41 7.97
N VAL A 156 14.93 21.02 8.48
CA VAL A 156 15.84 20.15 7.73
C VAL A 156 15.26 18.73 7.67
N CYS A 157 15.13 18.21 6.45
CA CYS A 157 14.70 16.86 6.16
C CYS A 157 15.88 15.98 5.75
N GLU A 158 15.98 14.82 6.39
CA GLU A 158 16.92 13.76 6.03
C GLU A 158 16.11 12.52 5.63
N ILE A 159 16.43 11.92 4.49
CA ILE A 159 15.77 10.72 3.99
C ILE A 159 16.83 9.66 3.74
N ALA A 160 16.59 8.44 4.22
CA ALA A 160 17.44 7.29 3.97
C ALA A 160 16.63 6.07 3.54
N PHE A 161 17.16 5.27 2.62
CA PHE A 161 16.53 4.02 2.17
C PHE A 161 17.56 3.02 1.67
N PRO A 162 17.24 1.72 1.58
CA PRO A 162 18.20 0.71 1.10
C PRO A 162 18.67 0.95 -0.35
N ARG A 163 19.96 0.77 -0.59
CA ARG A 163 20.58 1.00 -1.91
C ARG A 163 19.96 0.19 -3.05
N HIS A 164 19.52 -1.03 -2.78
CA HIS A 164 18.90 -1.87 -3.80
C HIS A 164 17.59 -1.30 -4.38
N LEU A 165 17.00 -0.28 -3.74
CA LEU A 165 15.85 0.45 -4.28
C LEU A 165 16.23 1.60 -5.22
N ALA A 166 17.51 2.01 -5.24
CA ALA A 166 18.04 3.05 -6.13
C ALA A 166 18.68 2.49 -7.41
N VAL A 167 18.47 1.22 -7.73
CA VAL A 167 19.03 0.64 -8.96
C VAL A 167 18.37 1.29 -10.17
N ARG A 168 19.16 1.66 -11.18
CA ARG A 168 18.62 2.34 -12.36
C ARG A 168 17.66 1.44 -13.17
N PRO A 169 16.48 1.95 -13.58
CA PRO A 169 15.52 1.16 -14.36
C PRO A 169 16.06 0.63 -15.69
N ASP A 170 16.90 1.41 -16.38
CA ASP A 170 17.47 1.00 -17.68
C ASP A 170 18.39 -0.22 -17.57
N LEU A 171 18.98 -0.47 -16.40
CA LEU A 171 19.76 -1.67 -16.14
C LEU A 171 18.88 -2.87 -15.78
N GLN A 172 17.75 -2.66 -15.11
CA GLN A 172 16.80 -3.71 -14.72
C GLN A 172 16.05 -4.27 -15.93
N GLU A 173 15.62 -3.39 -16.85
CA GLU A 173 14.75 -3.74 -17.97
C GLU A 173 15.53 -4.16 -19.24
N ARG A 174 16.86 -4.25 -19.16
CA ARG A 174 17.70 -4.62 -20.31
C ARG A 174 17.34 -6.01 -20.86
N LEU A 175 17.42 -6.15 -22.18
CA LEU A 175 17.21 -7.44 -22.88
C LEU A 175 18.31 -8.45 -22.57
N ASP A 176 19.57 -8.00 -22.54
CA ASP A 176 20.71 -8.80 -22.06
C ASP A 176 20.95 -8.46 -20.59
N ALA A 177 20.05 -8.96 -19.75
CA ALA A 177 20.09 -8.77 -18.31
C ALA A 177 21.17 -9.65 -17.69
N ALA A 178 21.95 -9.04 -16.80
CA ALA A 178 22.96 -9.70 -15.99
C ALA A 178 22.83 -9.21 -14.55
N GLY A 179 23.49 -9.90 -13.63
CA GLY A 179 23.61 -9.41 -12.26
C GLY A 179 24.23 -8.02 -12.26
N ILE A 180 23.62 -7.10 -11.52
CA ILE A 180 24.11 -5.73 -11.36
C ILE A 180 25.12 -5.74 -10.23
N ASP A 181 26.31 -5.19 -10.47
CA ASP A 181 27.34 -5.10 -9.44
C ASP A 181 26.93 -4.06 -8.40
N GLY A 182 26.70 -4.53 -7.17
CA GLY A 182 26.35 -3.68 -6.05
C GLY A 182 27.48 -2.75 -5.59
N MET A 183 28.73 -3.05 -5.95
CA MET A 183 29.90 -2.26 -5.57
C MET A 183 30.15 -1.06 -6.49
N ASP A 184 29.51 -1.01 -7.66
CA ASP A 184 29.65 0.08 -8.63
C ASP A 184 28.54 1.12 -8.47
N ASP A 185 28.89 2.31 -7.99
CA ASP A 185 27.97 3.44 -7.79
C ASP A 185 27.32 3.91 -9.11
N ALA A 186 27.92 3.64 -10.27
CA ALA A 186 27.35 4.02 -11.58
C ALA A 186 26.08 3.24 -11.96
N ASN A 187 25.83 2.11 -11.28
CA ASN A 187 24.63 1.28 -11.48
C ASN A 187 23.38 1.81 -10.76
N PHE A 188 23.52 2.85 -9.95
CA PHE A 188 22.46 3.37 -9.11
C PHE A 188 22.13 4.83 -9.47
N LEU A 189 20.99 5.31 -8.98
CA LEU A 189 20.50 6.67 -9.23
C LEU A 189 21.45 7.72 -8.63
N LEU A 190 21.61 8.85 -9.29
CA LEU A 190 22.40 9.96 -8.73
C LEU A 190 21.54 11.00 -8.00
N GLU A 191 20.24 11.01 -8.30
CA GLU A 191 19.25 11.91 -7.72
C GLU A 191 17.89 11.23 -7.63
N VAL A 192 16.98 11.83 -6.86
CA VAL A 192 15.58 11.41 -6.71
C VAL A 192 14.66 12.62 -6.72
N ASP A 193 13.42 12.41 -7.16
CA ASP A 193 12.39 13.44 -7.14
C ASP A 193 11.62 13.36 -5.81
N ILE A 194 11.52 14.47 -5.08
CA ILE A 194 10.83 14.52 -3.80
C ILE A 194 9.51 15.26 -3.95
N TYR A 195 8.44 14.64 -3.46
CA TYR A 195 7.09 15.19 -3.47
C TYR A 195 6.51 15.28 -2.06
N ARG A 196 5.61 16.24 -1.87
CA ARG A 196 4.69 16.28 -0.75
C ARG A 196 3.42 15.52 -1.11
N ARG A 197 3.18 14.40 -0.43
CA ARG A 197 1.94 13.62 -0.43
C ARG A 197 0.97 14.15 0.63
N TYR A 198 -0.26 14.48 0.26
CA TYR A 198 -1.30 14.87 1.23
C TYR A 198 -2.71 14.56 0.71
N SER A 199 -3.69 14.59 1.61
CA SER A 199 -5.10 14.49 1.24
C SER A 199 -5.64 15.85 0.81
N ASP A 200 -6.23 15.93 -0.39
CA ASP A 200 -7.08 17.04 -0.78
C ASP A 200 -8.54 16.72 -0.41
N PRO A 201 -9.07 17.31 0.68
CA PRO A 201 -10.41 16.99 1.13
C PRO A 201 -11.48 17.51 0.17
N ARG A 202 -11.17 18.45 -0.73
CA ARG A 202 -12.15 19.12 -1.62
C ARG A 202 -12.87 18.15 -2.55
N SER A 203 -12.21 17.04 -2.87
CA SER A 203 -12.73 16.01 -3.75
C SER A 203 -13.13 14.75 -2.97
N ALA A 204 -13.33 14.82 -1.65
CA ALA A 204 -13.65 13.65 -0.83
C ALA A 204 -14.98 12.98 -1.20
N VAL A 205 -15.97 13.76 -1.66
CA VAL A 205 -17.31 13.26 -1.95
C VAL A 205 -17.89 13.94 -3.19
N GLU A 206 -18.45 13.12 -4.08
CA GLU A 206 -19.39 13.54 -5.11
C GLU A 206 -20.75 12.88 -4.86
N ILE A 207 -21.82 13.67 -4.82
CA ILE A 207 -23.18 13.20 -4.55
C ILE A 207 -24.00 13.41 -5.82
N GLU A 208 -24.65 12.35 -6.31
CA GLU A 208 -25.50 12.38 -7.50
C GLU A 208 -26.97 12.13 -7.13
N TRP A 209 -27.86 12.99 -7.62
CA TRP A 209 -29.32 12.81 -7.50
C TRP A 209 -29.95 12.59 -8.87
N ALA A 210 -31.04 11.80 -8.89
CA ALA A 210 -31.96 11.80 -10.02
C ALA A 210 -32.57 13.20 -10.13
N CYS A 211 -32.71 13.70 -11.36
CA CYS A 211 -33.21 15.04 -11.61
C CYS A 211 -34.49 15.35 -10.82
N GLY A 212 -34.48 16.47 -10.08
CA GLY A 212 -35.60 16.94 -9.27
C GLY A 212 -35.17 17.60 -7.96
N ARG A 213 -35.18 18.94 -7.96
CA ARG A 213 -35.39 19.86 -6.80
C ARG A 213 -34.24 20.82 -6.41
N CYS A 214 -33.08 20.82 -7.05
CA CYS A 214 -32.01 21.81 -6.78
C CYS A 214 -31.34 22.40 -8.04
N GLY A 215 -32.09 22.52 -9.15
CA GLY A 215 -31.61 23.15 -10.38
C GLY A 215 -32.44 22.76 -11.60
N ASP A 216 -32.20 23.44 -12.71
CA ASP A 216 -32.79 23.19 -14.03
C ASP A 216 -32.09 22.01 -14.72
N CYS A 217 -32.34 20.78 -14.26
CA CYS A 217 -31.85 19.58 -14.97
C CYS A 217 -32.87 19.10 -16.00
N THR A 218 -32.38 18.57 -17.12
CA THR A 218 -33.23 17.95 -18.15
C THR A 218 -33.61 16.53 -17.71
N VAL A 219 -34.77 16.04 -18.16
CA VAL A 219 -35.19 14.63 -17.95
C VAL A 219 -34.06 13.68 -18.38
N CYS A 220 -33.84 12.62 -17.59
CA CYS A 220 -32.74 11.65 -17.75
C CYS A 220 -31.32 12.18 -17.48
N GLN A 221 -31.16 13.32 -16.81
CA GLN A 221 -29.87 13.77 -16.28
C GLN A 221 -29.78 13.55 -14.76
N THR A 222 -28.55 13.50 -14.25
CA THR A 222 -28.26 13.57 -12.82
C THR A 222 -27.72 14.96 -12.49
N SER A 223 -28.11 15.50 -11.33
CA SER A 223 -27.44 16.66 -10.75
C SER A 223 -26.36 16.17 -9.80
N THR A 224 -25.17 16.76 -9.89
CA THR A 224 -24.05 16.43 -9.01
C THR A 224 -23.74 17.60 -8.07
N ALA A 225 -23.32 17.29 -6.85
CA ALA A 225 -22.78 18.27 -5.91
C ALA A 225 -21.57 17.68 -5.18
N THR A 226 -20.65 18.55 -4.77
CA THR A 226 -19.58 18.17 -3.85
C THR A 226 -20.11 18.05 -2.43
N GLY A 227 -19.43 17.27 -1.60
CA GLY A 227 -19.78 17.13 -0.19
C GLY A 227 -18.57 17.08 0.74
N CYS A 228 -18.83 17.33 2.01
CA CYS A 228 -17.87 17.02 3.06
C CYS A 228 -18.11 15.60 3.59
N MET A 229 -17.03 14.93 4.01
CA MET A 229 -17.07 13.64 4.67
C MET A 229 -16.51 13.75 6.08
N LEU A 230 -17.27 13.24 7.05
CA LEU A 230 -16.86 13.10 8.44
C LEU A 230 -16.77 11.63 8.80
N ILE A 231 -15.62 11.19 9.29
CA ILE A 231 -15.42 9.81 9.75
C ILE A 231 -16.03 9.67 11.15
N GLN A 232 -17.06 8.82 11.29
CA GLN A 232 -17.71 8.56 12.58
C GLN A 232 -17.11 7.36 13.31
N ASN A 233 -16.88 6.27 12.59
CA ASN A 233 -16.22 5.08 13.14
C ASN A 233 -15.17 4.59 12.13
N PRO A 234 -13.90 4.96 12.32
CA PRO A 234 -12.84 4.61 11.36
C PRO A 234 -12.66 3.10 11.24
N ARG A 235 -12.79 2.35 12.35
CA ARG A 235 -12.60 0.89 12.36
C ARG A 235 -13.64 0.16 11.52
N ASN A 236 -14.90 0.59 11.57
CA ASN A 236 -16.01 -0.06 10.84
C ASN A 236 -16.32 0.59 9.49
N GLY A 237 -15.53 1.57 9.04
CA GLY A 237 -15.80 2.28 7.79
C GLY A 237 -17.05 3.16 7.82
N LEU A 238 -17.52 3.61 9.00
CA LEU A 238 -18.73 4.44 9.06
C LEU A 238 -18.39 5.91 8.87
N VAL A 239 -19.00 6.52 7.87
CA VAL A 239 -18.85 7.93 7.51
C VAL A 239 -20.20 8.63 7.49
N TYR A 240 -20.17 9.93 7.69
CA TYR A 240 -21.29 10.84 7.50
C TYR A 240 -20.92 11.83 6.40
N VAL A 241 -21.82 11.99 5.44
CA VAL A 241 -21.63 12.81 4.25
C VAL A 241 -22.72 13.86 4.19
N GLN A 242 -22.35 15.09 3.87
CA GLN A 242 -23.28 16.20 3.69
C GLN A 242 -22.90 17.03 2.45
N PRO A 243 -23.87 17.40 1.60
CA PRO A 243 -23.64 18.35 0.52
C PRO A 243 -23.07 19.67 1.07
N ALA A 244 -21.95 20.08 0.52
CA ALA A 244 -21.22 21.25 0.98
C ALA A 244 -20.35 21.79 -0.17
N ARG A 245 -20.06 23.08 -0.12
CA ARG A 245 -19.10 23.71 -1.02
C ARG A 245 -17.84 24.10 -0.25
N TRP A 246 -16.70 23.91 -0.88
CA TRP A 246 -15.44 24.36 -0.31
C TRP A 246 -15.35 25.88 -0.46
N GLN A 247 -15.23 26.58 0.65
CA GLN A 247 -14.93 28.01 0.66
C GLN A 247 -13.45 28.20 1.00
N SER A 248 -12.67 28.53 -0.02
CA SER A 248 -11.30 29.03 0.16
C SER A 248 -11.38 30.50 0.54
N ASP A 249 -11.43 30.81 1.83
CA ASP A 249 -11.20 32.18 2.27
C ASP A 249 -9.69 32.39 2.44
N GLU A 250 -9.14 33.34 1.69
CA GLU A 250 -7.75 33.81 1.84
C GLU A 250 -7.47 34.34 3.26
N TYR A 251 -8.51 34.76 3.98
CA TYR A 251 -8.44 35.26 5.36
C TYR A 251 -8.47 34.17 6.45
N LEU A 252 -8.82 32.93 6.11
CA LEU A 252 -8.69 31.81 7.04
C LEU A 252 -7.30 31.22 6.83
N SER A 253 -6.37 31.56 7.73
CA SER A 253 -4.97 31.08 7.75
C SER A 253 -4.79 29.55 7.77
N ASN A 254 -5.88 28.78 7.73
CA ASN A 254 -5.95 27.33 7.94
C ASN A 254 -6.46 26.56 6.70
N GLY A 255 -6.40 27.13 5.50
CA GLY A 255 -6.54 26.37 4.26
C GLY A 255 -7.96 26.23 3.68
N GLY A 256 -8.97 26.91 4.23
CA GLY A 256 -10.37 26.88 3.76
C GLY A 256 -11.30 26.07 4.65
N GLN A 257 -12.61 26.17 4.43
CA GLN A 257 -13.63 25.44 5.20
C GLN A 257 -14.79 24.95 4.33
N TRP A 258 -15.43 23.86 4.75
CA TRP A 258 -16.68 23.41 4.16
C TRP A 258 -17.84 24.25 4.68
N VAL A 259 -18.59 24.85 3.75
CA VAL A 259 -19.83 25.56 4.07
C VAL A 259 -21.00 24.73 3.57
N PRO A 260 -22.01 24.43 4.41
CA PRO A 260 -23.14 23.62 4.01
C PRO A 260 -23.85 24.27 2.82
N GLU A 261 -24.27 23.43 1.88
CA GLU A 261 -25.09 23.89 0.78
C GLU A 261 -26.55 23.93 1.23
N ASN A 262 -27.17 25.11 1.15
CA ASN A 262 -28.52 25.34 1.67
C ASN A 262 -29.64 24.75 0.79
N CYS A 263 -29.31 24.00 -0.27
CA CYS A 263 -30.37 23.39 -1.05
C CYS A 263 -31.08 22.31 -0.22
N LEU A 264 -32.40 22.41 -0.15
CA LEU A 264 -33.24 21.44 0.55
C LEU A 264 -33.32 20.18 -0.33
N TRP A 265 -32.29 19.35 -0.28
CA TRP A 265 -32.27 18.03 -0.89
C TRP A 265 -33.29 17.15 -0.15
N VAL A 266 -34.54 17.16 -0.64
CA VAL A 266 -35.64 16.41 -0.02
C VAL A 266 -35.63 14.94 -0.45
N THR A 267 -34.89 14.61 -1.51
CA THR A 267 -34.72 13.25 -2.02
C THR A 267 -33.40 12.66 -1.54
N SER A 268 -33.40 11.34 -1.32
CA SER A 268 -32.16 10.60 -1.12
C SER A 268 -31.32 10.64 -2.40
N PRO A 269 -29.99 10.71 -2.28
CA PRO A 269 -29.09 10.61 -3.43
C PRO A 269 -29.24 9.23 -4.08
N VAL A 270 -29.01 9.18 -5.38
CA VAL A 270 -28.99 7.93 -6.15
C VAL A 270 -27.64 7.25 -6.00
N ARG A 271 -26.56 8.04 -6.09
CA ARG A 271 -25.19 7.58 -6.00
C ARG A 271 -24.37 8.52 -5.15
N ILE A 272 -23.46 7.97 -4.36
CA ILE A 272 -22.39 8.74 -3.74
C ILE A 272 -21.06 8.10 -4.10
N LYS A 273 -20.14 8.93 -4.58
CA LYS A 273 -18.74 8.56 -4.79
C LYS A 273 -17.91 9.08 -3.63
N LEU A 274 -17.11 8.21 -3.04
CA LEU A 274 -16.23 8.54 -1.92
C LEU A 274 -14.78 8.39 -2.35
N ASN A 275 -13.97 9.38 -1.99
CA ASN A 275 -12.53 9.37 -2.10
C ASN A 275 -11.93 9.48 -0.70
N TYR A 276 -11.09 8.53 -0.33
CA TYR A 276 -10.53 8.47 1.02
C TYR A 276 -9.28 7.59 1.10
N ARG A 277 -8.52 7.75 2.17
CA ARG A 277 -7.42 6.86 2.53
C ARG A 277 -7.85 5.88 3.63
N ALA A 278 -7.52 4.61 3.47
CA ALA A 278 -7.80 3.59 4.47
C ALA A 278 -6.77 2.47 4.48
N GLY A 279 -6.70 1.78 5.61
CA GLY A 279 -5.83 0.62 5.84
C GLY A 279 -5.34 0.58 7.27
N PHE A 280 -4.69 -0.52 7.64
CA PHE A 280 -4.21 -0.70 9.00
C PHE A 280 -3.05 0.25 9.30
N THR A 281 -3.13 0.96 10.43
CA THR A 281 -2.07 1.87 10.90
C THR A 281 -1.51 1.38 12.23
N ASP A 282 -0.19 1.32 12.35
CA ASP A 282 0.49 0.99 13.60
C ASP A 282 1.29 2.20 14.11
N SER A 283 1.01 2.64 15.34
CA SER A 283 1.71 3.76 15.97
C SER A 283 3.18 3.49 16.27
N ARG A 284 3.62 2.22 16.22
CA ARG A 284 5.03 1.84 16.39
C ARG A 284 5.88 2.14 15.16
N VAL A 285 5.25 2.34 14.00
CA VAL A 285 5.91 2.61 12.73
C VAL A 285 6.05 4.12 12.54
N ALA A 286 7.25 4.58 12.17
CA ALA A 286 7.56 6.00 12.03
C ALA A 286 6.64 6.70 11.01
N ARG A 287 6.41 6.06 9.85
CA ARG A 287 5.51 6.54 8.80
C ARG A 287 4.25 5.66 8.72
N LYS A 288 3.51 5.61 9.83
CA LYS A 288 2.29 4.79 10.00
C LYS A 288 1.20 4.94 8.92
N LEU A 289 1.21 6.01 8.12
CA LEU A 289 0.26 6.20 7.04
C LEU A 289 0.76 5.61 5.72
N CYS A 290 2.06 5.39 5.55
CA CYS A 290 2.66 4.90 4.31
C CYS A 290 3.17 3.46 4.44
N ASP A 291 3.74 3.14 5.59
CA ASP A 291 4.46 1.88 5.80
C ASP A 291 3.54 0.85 6.49
N MET A 292 3.73 -0.42 6.12
CA MET A 292 2.98 -1.53 6.69
C MET A 292 3.44 -1.82 8.13
N ALA A 293 2.54 -2.34 8.97
CA ALA A 293 2.94 -2.86 10.27
C ALA A 293 3.89 -4.07 10.10
N PRO A 294 4.99 -4.20 10.86
CA PRO A 294 5.98 -5.27 10.64
C PRO A 294 5.41 -6.69 10.70
N GLU A 295 4.40 -6.93 11.54
CA GLU A 295 3.73 -8.24 11.62
C GLU A 295 2.90 -8.53 10.35
N LEU A 296 2.25 -7.52 9.79
CA LEU A 296 1.52 -7.64 8.53
C LEU A 296 2.48 -7.77 7.35
N GLU A 297 3.60 -7.05 7.34
CA GLU A 297 4.64 -7.17 6.32
C GLU A 297 5.14 -8.61 6.23
N ARG A 298 5.44 -9.21 7.37
CA ARG A 298 5.83 -10.63 7.44
C ARG A 298 4.72 -11.57 6.98
N ALA A 299 3.47 -11.31 7.37
CA ALA A 299 2.32 -12.11 6.95
C ALA A 299 2.11 -12.05 5.43
N VAL A 300 2.19 -10.85 4.83
CA VAL A 300 2.11 -10.64 3.38
C VAL A 300 3.27 -11.33 2.67
N ALA A 301 4.51 -11.16 3.16
CA ALA A 301 5.68 -11.80 2.57
C ALA A 301 5.56 -13.33 2.54
N PHE A 302 5.18 -13.95 3.66
CA PHE A 302 4.99 -15.41 3.69
C PHE A 302 3.80 -15.86 2.85
N LEU A 303 2.69 -15.14 2.86
CA LEU A 303 1.55 -15.45 2.00
C LEU A 303 1.92 -15.35 0.51
N ALA A 304 2.67 -14.32 0.11
CA ALA A 304 3.18 -14.16 -1.25
C ALA A 304 4.08 -15.32 -1.66
N LEU A 305 4.95 -15.82 -0.76
CA LEU A 305 5.77 -17.02 -1.03
C LEU A 305 4.92 -18.26 -1.34
N SER A 306 3.70 -18.34 -0.83
CA SER A 306 2.79 -19.46 -1.12
C SER A 306 2.21 -19.42 -2.54
N TYR A 307 2.21 -18.25 -3.18
CA TYR A 307 1.71 -18.07 -4.55
C TYR A 307 2.78 -18.26 -5.63
N LEU A 308 4.05 -18.27 -5.25
CA LEU A 308 5.12 -18.60 -6.18
C LEU A 308 5.03 -20.08 -6.56
N ASP A 309 5.08 -20.35 -7.87
CA ASP A 309 5.05 -21.71 -8.43
C ASP A 309 6.44 -22.36 -8.42
N ARG A 310 7.50 -21.54 -8.42
CA ARG A 310 8.91 -21.96 -8.58
C ARG A 310 9.79 -21.52 -7.41
N ASP A 311 10.90 -22.22 -7.26
CA ASP A 311 11.96 -21.84 -6.33
C ASP A 311 12.78 -20.70 -6.95
N TRP A 312 13.05 -19.64 -6.17
CA TRP A 312 13.76 -18.45 -6.66
C TRP A 312 15.28 -18.52 -6.55
N LEU A 313 15.76 -19.26 -5.55
CA LEU A 313 17.17 -19.38 -5.22
C LEU A 313 17.49 -20.85 -5.05
N THR A 314 18.63 -21.25 -5.62
CA THR A 314 19.12 -22.64 -5.59
C THR A 314 19.75 -23.02 -4.26
N CYS A 315 19.97 -22.05 -3.37
CA CYS A 315 20.60 -22.30 -2.09
C CYS A 315 19.69 -23.12 -1.18
N GLU A 316 20.29 -24.13 -0.54
CA GLU A 316 19.56 -25.13 0.22
C GLU A 316 18.75 -24.51 1.37
N GLN A 317 19.30 -23.51 2.06
CA GLN A 317 18.62 -22.83 3.17
C GLN A 317 17.33 -22.13 2.72
N ILE A 318 17.38 -21.40 1.60
CA ILE A 318 16.21 -20.69 1.09
C ILE A 318 15.21 -21.67 0.48
N ARG A 319 15.67 -22.71 -0.22
CA ARG A 319 14.78 -23.77 -0.71
C ARG A 319 14.06 -24.47 0.44
N ASN A 320 14.75 -24.76 1.54
CA ASN A 320 14.14 -25.36 2.73
C ASN A 320 13.12 -24.40 3.37
N LEU A 321 13.41 -23.10 3.40
CA LEU A 321 12.47 -22.08 3.87
C LEU A 321 11.21 -22.01 2.97
N GLN A 322 11.39 -21.98 1.64
CA GLN A 322 10.27 -21.98 0.70
C GLN A 322 9.45 -23.26 0.82
N ALA A 323 10.09 -24.42 0.83
CA ALA A 323 9.43 -25.70 1.02
C ALA A 323 8.66 -25.75 2.36
N HIS A 324 9.23 -25.19 3.43
CA HIS A 324 8.56 -25.10 4.72
C HIS A 324 7.28 -24.27 4.66
N TRP A 325 7.30 -23.10 4.03
CA TRP A 325 6.14 -22.20 4.00
C TRP A 325 5.08 -22.58 2.97
N ARG A 326 5.50 -23.17 1.85
CA ARG A 326 4.61 -23.66 0.78
C ARG A 326 3.96 -25.02 1.11
N PHE A 327 4.43 -25.70 2.15
CA PHE A 327 3.89 -27.00 2.54
C PHE A 327 2.39 -26.91 2.86
N ASP A 328 1.59 -27.67 2.12
CA ASP A 328 0.14 -27.79 2.31
C ASP A 328 -0.14 -28.77 3.45
N LEU A 329 -0.71 -28.25 4.55
CA LEU A 329 -1.02 -29.06 5.71
C LEU A 329 -2.29 -29.93 5.52
N ALA A 330 -3.12 -29.65 4.51
CA ALA A 330 -4.31 -30.47 4.21
C ALA A 330 -3.97 -31.69 3.37
N LYS A 331 -2.77 -31.72 2.79
CA LYS A 331 -2.30 -32.83 1.97
C LYS A 331 -2.07 -34.06 2.85
N SER A 332 -2.88 -35.09 2.65
CA SER A 332 -2.61 -36.44 3.17
C SER A 332 -1.84 -37.21 2.10
N GLU A 333 -0.56 -37.47 2.33
CA GLU A 333 0.23 -38.33 1.45
C GLU A 333 0.33 -39.73 2.05
N SER A 334 -0.15 -40.72 1.32
CA SER A 334 0.10 -42.13 1.60
C SER A 334 0.93 -42.70 0.45
N THR A 335 2.22 -42.86 0.67
CA THR A 335 3.13 -43.54 -0.25
C THR A 335 3.52 -44.90 0.31
N ALA A 336 3.99 -45.81 -0.54
CA ALA A 336 4.45 -47.14 -0.12
C ALA A 336 5.57 -47.11 0.93
N ALA A 337 6.32 -45.99 1.02
CA ALA A 337 7.41 -45.81 1.97
C ALA A 337 7.02 -44.99 3.21
N GLN A 338 6.08 -44.04 3.10
CA GLN A 338 5.69 -43.15 4.19
C GLN A 338 4.23 -42.68 4.06
N SER A 339 3.52 -42.67 5.20
CA SER A 339 2.21 -42.02 5.34
C SER A 339 2.38 -40.80 6.24
N SER A 340 2.03 -39.61 5.75
CA SER A 340 1.97 -38.40 6.55
C SER A 340 0.57 -37.80 6.47
N SER A 341 -0.04 -37.56 7.64
CA SER A 341 -1.32 -36.91 7.78
C SER A 341 -1.22 -35.90 8.92
N PHE A 342 -1.60 -34.66 8.68
CA PHE A 342 -1.67 -33.64 9.71
C PHE A 342 -3.12 -33.51 10.16
N THR A 343 -3.36 -33.57 11.47
CA THR A 343 -4.65 -33.20 12.03
C THR A 343 -4.71 -31.68 12.14
N MET A 344 -5.51 -31.04 11.29
CA MET A 344 -5.80 -29.62 11.39
C MET A 344 -7.09 -29.38 12.15
N ASP A 345 -7.11 -28.30 12.93
CA ASP A 345 -8.31 -27.81 13.59
C ASP A 345 -9.35 -27.37 12.54
N GLU A 346 -10.63 -27.61 12.80
CA GLU A 346 -11.71 -27.30 11.85
C GLU A 346 -11.75 -25.81 11.51
N GLY A 347 -11.42 -24.94 12.48
CA GLY A 347 -11.33 -23.50 12.26
C GLY A 347 -10.23 -23.09 11.25
N LEU A 348 -9.14 -23.86 11.15
CA LEU A 348 -8.07 -23.59 10.20
C LEU A 348 -8.42 -24.03 8.78
N PHE A 349 -9.29 -25.03 8.62
CA PHE A 349 -9.82 -25.40 7.30
C PHE A 349 -10.69 -24.31 6.67
N ARG A 350 -11.23 -23.38 7.47
CA ARG A 350 -11.99 -22.23 7.00
C ARG A 350 -11.10 -21.02 6.63
N CYS A 351 -9.78 -21.18 6.61
CA CYS A 351 -8.88 -20.12 6.21
C CYS A 351 -9.15 -19.68 4.76
N PRO A 352 -9.52 -18.41 4.51
CA PRO A 352 -9.83 -17.95 3.15
C PRO A 352 -8.58 -17.90 2.23
N PHE A 353 -7.38 -17.99 2.81
CA PHE A 353 -6.11 -17.91 2.10
C PHE A 353 -5.60 -19.27 1.61
N GLY A 354 -6.23 -20.37 2.03
CA GLY A 354 -5.82 -21.74 1.74
C GLY A 354 -5.19 -22.47 2.93
N THR A 355 -4.63 -23.65 2.67
CA THR A 355 -4.17 -24.61 3.70
C THR A 355 -2.64 -24.71 3.80
N THR A 356 -1.91 -23.88 3.07
CA THR A 356 -0.44 -23.80 3.20
C THR A 356 -0.05 -23.24 4.56
N ARG A 357 1.12 -23.64 5.06
CA ARG A 357 1.63 -23.14 6.36
C ARG A 357 1.72 -21.60 6.39
N ALA A 358 2.11 -20.99 5.28
CA ALA A 358 2.13 -19.53 5.10
C ALA A 358 0.73 -18.90 5.20
N ALA A 359 -0.26 -19.45 4.49
CA ALA A 359 -1.65 -18.98 4.53
C ALA A 359 -2.22 -19.00 5.96
N LEU A 360 -2.01 -20.12 6.67
CA LEU A 360 -2.47 -20.27 8.04
C LEU A 360 -1.75 -19.35 9.03
N TYR A 361 -0.46 -19.09 8.81
CA TYR A 361 0.28 -18.10 9.60
C TYR A 361 -0.28 -16.70 9.40
N ALA A 362 -0.44 -16.27 8.14
CA ALA A 362 -0.99 -14.97 7.81
C ALA A 362 -2.40 -14.79 8.41
N TRP A 363 -3.24 -15.82 8.31
CA TRP A 363 -4.58 -15.81 8.91
C TRP A 363 -4.56 -15.63 10.43
N ARG A 364 -3.68 -16.32 11.15
CA ARG A 364 -3.55 -16.17 12.61
C ARG A 364 -3.10 -14.77 13.02
N VAL A 365 -2.25 -14.13 12.23
CA VAL A 365 -1.80 -12.74 12.48
C VAL A 365 -2.93 -11.74 12.24
N ILE A 366 -3.75 -11.98 11.22
CA ILE A 366 -4.78 -11.06 10.75
C ILE A 366 -6.09 -11.20 11.52
N GLN A 367 -6.46 -12.40 11.95
CA GLN A 367 -7.73 -12.68 12.61
C GLN A 367 -8.01 -11.77 13.83
N PRO A 368 -7.06 -11.47 14.73
CA PRO A 368 -7.28 -10.56 15.85
C PRO A 368 -7.51 -9.09 15.44
N LEU A 369 -7.12 -8.72 14.22
CA LEU A 369 -7.25 -7.36 13.68
C LEU A 369 -8.59 -7.16 12.96
N MET A 370 -9.35 -8.22 12.73
CA MET A 370 -10.63 -8.15 12.04
C MET A 370 -11.66 -7.38 12.85
N VAL A 371 -12.50 -6.60 12.15
CA VAL A 371 -13.57 -5.80 12.75
C VAL A 371 -14.86 -5.97 11.96
N GLY A 372 -16.01 -5.76 12.61
CA GLY A 372 -17.32 -5.68 11.96
C GLY A 372 -17.80 -7.00 11.36
N GLU A 373 -18.41 -6.95 10.18
CA GLU A 373 -18.97 -8.12 9.47
C GLU A 373 -17.92 -9.16 9.09
N ALA A 374 -16.64 -8.77 9.02
CA ALA A 374 -15.55 -9.71 8.78
C ALA A 374 -15.50 -10.79 9.89
N VAL A 375 -15.89 -10.45 11.12
CA VAL A 375 -15.95 -11.39 12.25
C VAL A 375 -17.16 -12.33 12.16
N LEU A 376 -18.26 -11.89 11.54
CA LEU A 376 -19.52 -12.64 11.50
C LEU A 376 -19.59 -13.70 10.40
N ASN A 377 -18.67 -13.63 9.42
CA ASN A 377 -18.66 -14.52 8.25
C ASN A 377 -17.66 -15.70 8.38
N ILE A 378 -17.08 -15.93 9.56
CA ILE A 378 -16.19 -17.08 9.89
C ILE A 378 -16.99 -18.08 10.72
#